data_AF-X1HAI1-F1
#
_entry.id   AF-X1HAI1-F1
#
_cell.length_a   1.000
_cell.length_b   1.000
_cell.length_c   1.000
_cell.angle_alpha   90.00
_cell.angle_beta   90.00
_cell.angle_gamma   90.00
#
_symmetry.space_group_name_H-M   'P 1'
#
loop_
_entity.id
_entity.type
_entity.pdbx_description
1 polymer ?
#
loop_
_entity_poly.entity_id
_entity_poly.type
_entity_poly.pdbx_seq_one_letter_code
_entity_poly.pdbx_strand_id
1 'polypeptide(L)'
;RRRLETLSKLAVKPQVSALVSVRDNACQDYLAHLDGFNIEWLAHDEQAVDARLAQMQIPADDYFIWITGEGKVVKNLSRRFEAEQYDPQRVRAAAYWHAK
;
A
#
# COMPACT_ATOMS: atom_id res chain seq x y z
N ARG A 1 -5.15 -5.13 7.14
CA ARG A 1 -5.85 -6.36 7.59
C ARG A 1 -7.31 -6.44 7.14
N ARG A 2 -8.29 -5.76 7.77
CA ARG A 2 -9.75 -5.94 7.49
C ARG A 2 -10.14 -5.88 6.00
N ARG A 3 -9.55 -4.96 5.21
CA ARG A 3 -9.80 -4.90 3.75
C ARG A 3 -9.28 -6.13 3.00
N LEU A 4 -8.06 -6.57 3.29
CA LEU A 4 -7.47 -7.78 2.69
C LEU A 4 -8.30 -9.02 3.04
N GLU A 5 -8.78 -9.13 4.27
CA GLU A 5 -9.66 -10.23 4.69
C GLU A 5 -11.00 -10.24 3.94
N THR A 6 -11.58 -9.06 3.67
CA THR A 6 -12.79 -8.96 2.83
C THR A 6 -12.51 -9.37 1.38
N LEU A 7 -11.39 -8.93 0.81
CA LEU A 7 -11.02 -9.28 -0.57
C LEU A 7 -10.73 -10.78 -0.73
N SER A 8 -10.16 -11.42 0.29
CA SER A 8 -9.89 -12.87 0.30
C SER A 8 -11.17 -13.72 0.20
N LYS A 9 -12.32 -13.15 0.62
CA LYS A 9 -13.64 -13.80 0.57
C LYS A 9 -14.37 -13.60 -0.76
N LEU A 10 -13.84 -12.84 -1.71
CA LEU A 10 -14.46 -12.63 -3.01
C LEU A 10 -14.29 -13.86 -3.92
N ALA A 11 -15.32 -14.16 -4.70
CA ALA A 11 -15.30 -15.26 -5.67
C ALA A 11 -14.26 -15.03 -6.79
N VAL A 12 -14.06 -13.78 -7.19
CA VAL A 12 -12.95 -13.34 -8.04
C VAL A 12 -11.89 -12.76 -7.13
N LYS A 13 -10.71 -13.41 -7.07
CA LYS A 13 -9.58 -12.91 -6.27
C LYS A 13 -8.86 -11.83 -7.08
N PRO A 14 -8.94 -10.54 -6.69
CA PRO A 14 -8.14 -9.51 -7.34
C PRO A 14 -6.67 -9.73 -7.03
N GLN A 15 -5.78 -9.35 -7.95
CA GLN A 15 -4.36 -9.26 -7.64
C GLN A 15 -4.15 -8.08 -6.70
N VAL A 16 -3.80 -8.36 -5.45
CA VAL A 16 -3.46 -7.33 -4.47
C VAL A 16 -1.99 -7.43 -4.14
N SER A 17 -1.30 -6.31 -4.29
CA SER A 17 0.05 -6.11 -3.79
C SER A 17 0.02 -5.11 -2.65
N ALA A 18 0.67 -5.45 -1.54
CA ALA A 18 0.76 -4.61 -0.35
C ALA A 18 2.23 -4.39 -0.01
N LEU A 19 2.68 -3.14 -0.10
CA LEU A 19 3.99 -2.73 0.40
C LEU A 19 3.83 -2.30 1.86
N VAL A 20 4.55 -2.96 2.77
CA VAL A 20 4.41 -2.73 4.21
C VAL A 20 5.77 -2.39 4.79
N SER A 21 5.89 -1.17 5.31
CA SER A 21 7.10 -0.69 5.95
C SER A 21 6.96 -0.74 7.48
N VAL A 22 7.79 -1.56 8.14
CA VAL A 22 7.77 -1.76 9.60
C VAL A 22 9.17 -1.59 10.18
N ARG A 23 9.26 -1.08 11.42
CA ARG A 23 10.53 -1.01 12.16
C ARG A 23 10.97 -2.37 12.69
N ASP A 24 10.00 -3.19 13.05
CA ASP A 24 10.23 -4.48 13.68
C ASP A 24 9.70 -5.61 12.79
N ASN A 25 10.53 -6.62 12.58
CA ASN A 25 10.19 -7.81 11.82
C ASN A 25 9.16 -8.68 12.54
N ALA A 26 9.00 -8.55 13.85
CA ALA A 26 7.95 -9.23 14.62
C ALA A 26 6.53 -8.81 14.18
N CYS A 27 6.38 -7.67 13.50
CA CYS A 27 5.12 -7.27 12.90
C CYS A 27 4.75 -8.07 11.64
N GLN A 28 5.67 -8.87 11.07
CA GLN A 28 5.40 -9.65 9.86
C GLN A 28 4.31 -10.70 10.07
N ASP A 29 4.30 -11.34 11.24
CA ASP A 29 3.27 -12.32 11.63
C ASP A 29 1.85 -11.75 11.60
N TYR A 30 1.69 -10.43 11.70
CA TYR A 30 0.38 -9.79 11.72
C TYR A 30 -0.40 -9.90 10.41
N LEU A 31 0.29 -10.09 9.27
CA LEU A 31 -0.32 -10.30 7.96
C LEU A 31 0.05 -11.66 7.34
N ALA A 32 0.84 -12.48 8.02
CA ALA A 32 1.31 -13.77 7.52
C ALA A 32 0.18 -14.76 7.20
N HIS A 33 -0.97 -14.64 7.87
CA HIS A 33 -2.15 -15.49 7.63
C HIS A 33 -2.98 -15.09 6.40
N LEU A 34 -2.56 -14.06 5.65
CA LEU A 34 -3.27 -13.60 4.47
C LEU A 34 -2.71 -14.25 3.21
N ASP A 35 -3.07 -15.53 3.01
CA ASP A 35 -2.68 -16.30 1.84
C ASP A 35 -3.35 -15.77 0.56
N GLY A 36 -2.54 -15.59 -0.50
CA GLY A 36 -3.01 -15.17 -1.82
C GLY A 36 -2.84 -13.69 -2.16
N PHE A 37 -2.13 -12.92 -1.32
CA PHE A 37 -1.72 -11.55 -1.63
C PHE A 37 -0.20 -11.42 -1.72
N ASN A 38 0.28 -10.54 -2.59
CA ASN A 38 1.70 -10.22 -2.67
C ASN A 38 2.04 -9.18 -1.60
N ILE A 39 2.47 -9.63 -0.42
CA ILE A 39 2.83 -8.75 0.69
C ILE A 39 4.35 -8.62 0.73
N GLU A 40 4.85 -7.42 0.45
CA GLU A 40 6.27 -7.11 0.48
C GLU A 40 6.59 -6.28 1.71
N TRP A 41 7.51 -6.80 2.50
CA TRP A 41 7.98 -6.15 3.72
C TRP A 41 9.23 -5.35 3.40
N LEU A 42 9.14 -4.04 3.63
CA LEU A 42 10.22 -3.09 3.40
C LEU A 42 10.74 -2.58 4.74
N ALA A 43 12.01 -2.17 4.75
CA ALA A 43 12.58 -1.48 5.90
C ALA A 43 11.77 -0.22 6.23
N HIS A 44 11.88 0.27 7.47
CA HIS A 44 11.23 1.52 7.90
C HIS A 44 11.88 2.76 7.31
N ASP A 45 11.80 2.89 5.98
CA ASP A 45 12.37 3.95 5.19
C ASP A 45 11.40 4.35 4.08
N GLU A 46 11.09 5.64 4.00
CA GLU A 46 10.25 6.23 2.97
C GLU A 46 10.86 5.99 1.57
N GLN A 47 12.18 6.10 1.43
CA GLN A 47 12.86 5.96 0.14
C GLN A 47 12.76 4.53 -0.39
N ALA A 48 12.87 3.53 0.48
CA ALA A 48 12.71 2.14 0.09
C ALA A 48 11.29 1.86 -0.46
N VAL A 49 10.27 2.43 0.19
CA VAL A 49 8.87 2.32 -0.27
C VAL A 49 8.68 3.05 -1.59
N ASP A 50 9.15 4.28 -1.72
CA ASP A 50 9.00 5.04 -2.97
C ASP A 50 9.73 4.38 -4.15
N ALA A 51 10.95 3.88 -3.92
CA ALA A 51 11.73 3.17 -4.94
C ALA A 51 11.03 1.89 -5.38
N ARG A 52 10.47 1.12 -4.44
CA ARG A 52 9.73 -0.10 -4.78
C ARG A 52 8.43 0.23 -5.52
N LEU A 53 7.72 1.25 -5.07
CA LEU A 53 6.49 1.72 -5.69
C LEU A 53 6.73 2.23 -7.13
N ALA A 54 7.88 2.86 -7.38
CA ALA A 54 8.28 3.30 -8.73
C ALA A 54 8.54 2.13 -9.70
N GLN A 55 8.93 0.97 -9.19
CA GLN A 55 9.14 -0.24 -9.99
C GLN A 55 7.84 -1.01 -10.24
N MET A 56 6.79 -0.74 -9.46
CA MET A 56 5.50 -1.39 -9.65
C MET A 56 4.81 -0.83 -10.88
N GLN A 57 4.40 -1.73 -11.77
CA GLN A 57 3.53 -1.38 -12.88
C GLN A 57 2.09 -1.36 -12.38
N ILE A 58 1.51 -0.17 -12.33
CA ILE A 58 0.09 0.00 -12.02
C ILE A 58 -0.68 -0.09 -13.34
N PRO A 59 -1.70 -0.97 -13.45
CA PRO A 59 -2.55 -1.03 -14.62
C PRO A 59 -3.21 0.32 -14.93
N ALA A 60 -3.47 0.60 -16.20
CA ALA A 60 -4.17 1.82 -16.61
C ALA A 60 -5.65 1.84 -16.14
N ASP A 61 -6.26 0.66 -16.00
CA ASP A 61 -7.66 0.48 -15.64
C ASP A 61 -7.85 -0.50 -14.47
N ASP A 62 -9.00 -0.42 -13.83
CA ASP A 62 -9.44 -1.30 -12.72
C ASP A 62 -8.45 -1.45 -11.56
N TYR A 63 -7.75 -0.36 -11.22
CA TYR A 63 -6.86 -0.30 -10.06
C TYR A 63 -7.47 0.51 -8.92
N PHE A 64 -6.97 0.24 -7.71
CA PHE A 64 -7.26 1.05 -6.54
C PHE A 64 -6.00 1.15 -5.67
N ILE A 65 -5.58 2.38 -5.38
CA ILE A 65 -4.38 2.67 -4.61
C ILE A 65 -4.79 3.17 -3.23
N TRP A 66 -4.26 2.54 -2.18
CA TRP A 66 -4.51 2.95 -0.81
C TRP A 66 -3.21 3.12 -0.05
N ILE A 67 -2.96 4.34 0.42
CA ILE A 67 -1.74 4.74 1.12
C ILE A 67 -2.14 5.22 2.51
N THR A 68 -1.60 4.57 3.54
CA THR A 68 -1.87 4.92 4.95
C THR A 68 -0.63 4.77 5.81
N GLY A 69 -0.52 5.58 6.86
CA GLY A 69 0.65 5.58 7.73
C GLY A 69 0.91 6.94 8.36
N GLU A 70 2.19 7.29 8.49
CA GLU A 70 2.63 8.58 8.99
C GLU A 70 2.32 9.69 7.97
N GLY A 71 1.82 10.83 8.43
CA GLY A 71 1.28 11.86 7.56
C GLY A 71 2.26 12.50 6.57
N LYS A 72 3.53 12.71 6.93
CA LYS A 72 4.55 13.21 6.01
C LYS A 72 4.86 12.17 4.93
N VAL A 73 5.05 10.91 5.32
CA VAL A 73 5.28 9.79 4.39
C VAL A 73 4.12 9.60 3.44
N VAL A 74 2.89 9.55 3.96
CA VAL A 74 1.67 9.40 3.15
C VAL A 74 1.56 10.54 2.13
N LYS A 75 1.79 11.79 2.56
CA LYS A 75 1.75 12.96 1.67
C LYS A 75 2.82 12.92 0.59
N ASN A 76 4.03 12.46 0.92
CA ASN A 76 5.12 12.37 -0.05
C ASN A 76 4.85 11.28 -1.09
N LEU A 77 4.44 10.10 -0.65
CA LEU A 77 4.09 8.98 -1.54
C LEU A 77 2.86 9.28 -2.41
N SER A 78 1.85 9.98 -1.87
CA SER A 78 0.64 10.29 -2.64
C SER A 78 0.88 11.22 -3.82
N ARG A 79 1.88 12.11 -3.76
CA ARG A 79 2.21 13.05 -4.85
C ARG A 79 2.52 12.34 -6.17
N ARG A 80 3.08 11.12 -6.11
CA ARG A 80 3.33 10.30 -7.30
C ARG A 80 2.05 10.02 -8.10
N PHE A 81 0.91 9.97 -7.41
CA PHE A 81 -0.39 9.67 -7.99
C PHE A 81 -1.25 10.90 -8.25
N GLU A 82 -0.67 12.09 -8.13
CA GLU A 82 -1.31 13.35 -8.55
C GLU A 82 -1.12 13.63 -10.05
N ALA A 83 -0.33 12.82 -10.75
CA ALA A 83 -0.14 12.91 -12.20
C ALA A 83 -1.42 12.56 -12.97
N GLU A 84 -1.63 13.18 -14.14
CA GLU A 84 -2.86 13.06 -14.95
C GLU A 84 -3.22 11.63 -15.36
N GLN A 85 -2.24 10.72 -15.39
CA GLN A 85 -2.47 9.30 -15.69
C GLN A 85 -3.25 8.56 -14.58
N TYR A 86 -3.38 9.16 -13.39
CA TYR A 86 -4.07 8.56 -12.25
C TYR A 86 -5.40 9.24 -11.94
N ASP A 87 -6.43 8.43 -11.68
CA ASP A 87 -7.74 8.90 -11.28
C ASP A 87 -7.73 9.20 -9.77
N PRO A 88 -7.93 10.46 -9.34
CA PRO A 88 -7.93 10.83 -7.93
C PRO A 88 -9.05 10.13 -7.12
N GLN A 89 -10.09 9.61 -7.75
CA GLN A 89 -11.13 8.83 -7.06
C GLN A 89 -10.66 7.41 -6.70
N ARG A 90 -9.67 6.88 -7.43
CA ARG A 90 -9.07 5.55 -7.23
C ARG A 90 -7.85 5.59 -6.31
N VAL A 91 -7.40 6.77 -5.91
CA VAL A 91 -6.29 6.98 -4.98
C VAL A 91 -6.83 7.46 -3.64
N ARG A 92 -6.56 6.71 -2.58
CA ARG A 92 -6.91 7.11 -1.20
C ARG A 92 -5.64 7.21 -0.36
N ALA A 93 -5.31 8.42 0.04
CA ALA A 93 -4.22 8.71 0.97
C ALA A 93 -4.82 9.16 2.32
N ALA A 94 -4.51 8.46 3.41
CA ALA A 94 -4.99 8.84 4.74
C ALA A 94 -3.88 8.66 5.79
N ALA A 95 -3.49 9.76 6.43
CA ALA A 95 -2.59 9.74 7.57
C ALA A 95 -3.32 9.17 8.80
N TYR A 96 -2.69 8.20 9.47
CA TYR A 96 -3.21 7.61 10.71
C TYR A 96 -2.58 8.24 11.95
N TRP A 97 -1.36 8.74 11.80
CA TRP A 97 -0.63 9.41 12.86
C TRP A 97 0.37 10.40 12.25
N HIS A 98 0.84 11.33 13.08
CA HIS A 98 1.90 12.28 12.72
C HIS A 98 2.99 12.17 13.76
N ALA A 99 4.25 12.06 13.33
CA ALA A 99 5.36 12.20 14.25
C ALA A 99 5.34 13.64 14.79
N LYS A 100 5.25 13.80 16.11
CA LYS A 100 5.37 15.09 16.78
C LYS A 100 6.83 15.47 16.96
#